data_AF-A0A100WMC3-F1
#
_entry.id   AF-A0A100WMC3-F1
#
_cell.length_a   1.000
_cell.length_b   1.000
_cell.length_c   1.000
_cell.angle_alpha   90.00
_cell.angle_beta   90.00
_cell.angle_gamma   90.00
#
_symmetry.space_group_name_H-M   'P 1'
#
loop_
_entity.id
_entity.type
_entity.pdbx_description
1 polymer ?
#
loop_
_entity_poly.entity_id
_entity_poly.type
_entity_poly.pdbx_seq_one_letter_code
_entity_poly.pdbx_strand_id
1 'polypeptide(L)'
;MSLAYHQVAKNRCSRVTAQTDDANNPFHAVRLAIENLSDDQVCGLIRALVHGLVQGMITDVAARTDDIVEDAVQSITNQIATAAEHLQQVRVNAAEVKSSRRADGVQRTCELCGRVGSRRFVQSDTGWRCAPSATKCVGHRRQPSVVEPGHVVERGSTNSVGSSRIPAAADTPLKVVRTPGVTAHCLDCRRTWTLTDEVLQLAIKRHELRTGHIVDVYDEDAGEDAVVELAEACP
;
A
#
# COMPACT_ATOMS: atom_id res chain seq x y z
N MET A 1 59.24 5.39 -1.35
CA MET A 1 58.78 4.46 -2.41
C MET A 1 57.41 4.98 -2.86
N SER A 2 57.09 5.38 -4.08
CA SER A 2 57.72 5.29 -5.40
C SER A 2 57.08 6.37 -6.30
N LEU A 3 57.87 7.32 -6.83
CA LEU A 3 57.46 8.37 -7.78
C LEU A 3 58.13 8.08 -9.14
N ALA A 4 57.67 7.05 -9.86
CA ALA A 4 58.39 6.60 -11.06
C ALA A 4 57.54 5.90 -12.13
N TYR A 5 56.33 6.39 -12.47
CA TYR A 5 55.51 5.70 -13.48
C TYR A 5 54.77 6.56 -14.54
N HIS A 6 55.18 7.81 -14.80
CA HIS A 6 54.55 8.61 -15.87
C HIS A 6 55.53 9.42 -16.75
N GLN A 7 56.57 8.77 -17.28
CA GLN A 7 57.44 9.40 -18.30
C GLN A 7 57.77 8.50 -19.52
N VAL A 8 56.82 7.66 -19.97
CA VAL A 8 57.02 6.85 -21.20
C VAL A 8 55.90 7.08 -22.22
N ALA A 9 55.73 8.32 -22.65
CA ALA A 9 54.89 8.64 -23.81
C ALA A 9 55.36 9.86 -24.63
N LYS A 10 56.65 10.26 -24.53
CA LYS A 10 57.17 11.44 -25.24
C LYS A 10 58.06 11.16 -26.45
N ASN A 11 58.28 9.90 -26.82
CA ASN A 11 59.12 9.57 -27.97
C ASN A 11 58.40 8.60 -28.91
N ARG A 12 57.71 9.13 -29.93
CA ARG A 12 57.58 8.43 -31.22
C ARG A 12 57.16 9.38 -32.35
N CYS A 13 57.97 9.32 -33.41
CA CYS A 13 57.68 9.74 -34.77
C CYS A 13 57.61 11.24 -35.08
N SER A 14 58.79 11.86 -35.09
CA SER A 14 59.16 12.78 -36.18
C SER A 14 59.18 12.00 -37.50
N ARG A 15 58.02 11.85 -38.16
CA ARG A 15 57.99 11.47 -39.58
C ARG A 15 57.71 12.75 -40.37
N VAL A 16 58.80 13.34 -40.85
CA VAL A 16 58.79 14.37 -41.88
C VAL A 16 58.26 13.70 -43.15
N THR A 17 56.96 13.81 -43.40
CA THR A 17 56.40 13.60 -44.73
C THR A 17 56.22 14.96 -45.39
N ALA A 18 56.68 15.03 -46.64
CA ALA A 18 56.75 16.20 -47.47
C ALA A 18 55.50 17.10 -47.40
N GLN A 19 55.74 18.36 -47.07
CA GLN A 19 54.85 19.49 -47.34
C GLN A 19 54.67 19.60 -48.87
N THR A 20 53.54 19.13 -49.37
CA THR A 20 53.07 19.44 -50.72
C THR A 20 51.60 19.86 -50.63
N ASP A 21 51.34 21.14 -50.89
CA ASP A 21 50.04 21.74 -51.21
C ASP A 21 48.85 21.58 -50.23
N ASP A 22 49.07 21.74 -48.92
CA ASP A 22 47.98 21.82 -47.93
C ASP A 22 47.26 23.19 -47.89
N ALA A 23 47.72 24.18 -48.67
CA ALA A 23 47.13 25.53 -48.70
C ALA A 23 45.69 25.56 -49.26
N ASN A 24 45.30 24.56 -50.06
CA ASN A 24 43.93 24.41 -50.58
C ASN A 24 43.09 23.41 -49.78
N ASN A 25 43.59 22.90 -48.66
CA ASN A 25 42.84 21.98 -47.83
C ASN A 25 41.78 22.77 -47.03
N PRO A 26 40.47 22.55 -47.26
CA PRO A 26 39.42 23.28 -46.54
C PRO A 26 39.50 23.07 -45.02
N PHE A 27 40.04 21.94 -44.57
CA PHE A 27 40.27 21.67 -43.15
C PHE A 27 41.37 22.55 -42.55
N HIS A 28 42.37 22.97 -43.33
CA HIS A 28 43.41 23.90 -42.87
C HIS A 28 42.83 25.31 -42.67
N ALA A 29 41.96 25.76 -43.58
CA ALA A 29 41.25 27.03 -43.43
C ALA A 29 40.32 27.03 -42.20
N VAL A 30 39.58 25.94 -41.98
CA VAL A 30 38.72 25.77 -40.78
C VAL A 30 39.57 25.77 -39.51
N ARG A 31 40.72 25.10 -39.50
CA ARG A 31 41.61 25.06 -38.35
C ARG A 31 42.16 26.44 -38.01
N LEU A 32 42.66 27.20 -39.00
CA LEU A 32 43.11 28.57 -38.78
C LEU A 32 41.96 29.47 -38.31
N ALA A 33 40.74 29.27 -38.80
CA ALA A 33 39.58 30.03 -38.33
C ALA A 33 39.27 29.76 -36.85
N ILE A 34 39.40 28.52 -36.39
CA ILE A 34 39.24 28.14 -34.98
C ILE A 34 40.36 28.71 -34.12
N GLU A 35 41.61 28.63 -34.58
CA GLU A 35 42.79 29.13 -33.87
C GLU A 35 42.79 30.67 -33.71
N ASN A 36 42.06 31.39 -34.56
CA ASN A 36 41.94 32.86 -34.51
C ASN A 36 40.68 33.37 -33.79
N LEU A 37 39.89 32.51 -33.14
CA LEU A 37 38.77 32.97 -32.32
C LEU A 37 39.26 33.71 -31.08
N SER A 38 38.67 34.86 -30.77
CA SER A 38 38.97 35.56 -29.51
C SER A 38 38.35 34.82 -28.32
N ASP A 39 38.92 35.02 -27.12
CA ASP A 39 38.38 34.43 -25.89
C ASP A 39 36.91 34.80 -25.67
N ASP A 40 36.50 36.01 -26.04
CA ASP A 40 35.09 36.45 -25.97
C ASP A 40 34.19 35.67 -26.94
N GLN A 41 34.68 35.37 -28.15
CA GLN A 41 33.95 34.56 -29.13
C GLN A 41 33.83 33.11 -28.66
N VAL A 42 34.91 32.55 -28.11
CA VAL A 42 34.92 31.21 -27.52
C VAL A 42 33.95 31.14 -26.34
N CYS A 43 33.99 32.11 -25.43
CA CYS A 43 33.07 32.19 -24.28
C CYS A 43 31.62 32.35 -24.74
N GLY A 44 31.36 33.16 -25.77
CA GLY A 44 30.04 33.32 -26.37
C GLY A 44 29.50 32.03 -26.97
N LEU A 45 30.34 31.31 -27.73
CA LEU A 45 29.99 30.02 -28.32
C LEU A 45 29.71 28.96 -27.24
N ILE A 46 30.57 28.85 -26.22
CA ILE A 46 30.36 27.92 -25.10
C ILE A 46 29.05 28.25 -24.39
N ARG A 47 28.78 29.53 -24.09
CA ARG A 47 27.54 29.93 -23.42
C ARG A 47 26.31 29.59 -24.26
N ALA A 48 26.35 29.84 -25.56
CA ALA A 48 25.25 29.51 -26.46
C ALA A 48 25.00 28.00 -26.54
N LEU A 49 26.08 27.19 -26.63
CA LEU A 49 25.99 25.74 -26.64
C LEU A 49 25.42 25.18 -25.33
N VAL A 50 25.95 25.61 -24.19
CA VAL A 50 25.47 25.18 -22.87
C VAL A 50 24.02 25.59 -22.68
N HIS A 51 23.64 26.82 -23.02
CA HIS A 51 22.26 27.29 -22.90
C HIS A 51 21.32 26.48 -23.80
N GLY A 52 21.69 26.22 -25.05
CA GLY A 52 20.90 25.41 -25.97
C GLY A 52 20.71 23.98 -25.48
N LEU A 53 21.77 23.35 -24.95
CA LEU A 53 21.71 22.01 -24.37
C LEU A 53 20.81 21.96 -23.13
N VAL A 54 21.02 22.86 -22.17
CA VAL A 54 20.21 22.93 -20.94
C VAL A 54 18.74 23.19 -21.27
N GLN A 55 18.46 24.15 -22.16
CA GLN A 55 17.08 24.44 -22.57
C GLN A 55 16.43 23.24 -23.27
N GLY A 56 17.17 22.54 -24.13
CA GLY A 56 16.70 21.33 -24.80
C GLY A 56 16.37 20.22 -23.80
N MET A 57 17.25 19.99 -22.81
CA MET A 57 17.02 19.01 -21.75
C MET A 57 15.82 19.36 -20.87
N ILE A 58 15.66 20.63 -20.47
CA ILE A 58 14.49 21.08 -19.69
C ILE A 58 13.21 20.86 -20.48
N THR A 59 13.21 21.17 -21.78
CA THR A 59 12.04 20.99 -22.64
C THR A 59 11.69 19.51 -22.81
N ASP A 60 12.68 18.63 -22.99
CA ASP A 60 12.47 17.17 -23.06
C ASP A 60 11.93 16.61 -21.75
N VAL A 61 12.47 17.03 -20.60
CA VAL A 61 11.99 16.64 -19.28
C VAL A 61 10.55 17.12 -19.04
N ALA A 62 10.24 18.37 -19.41
CA ALA A 62 8.90 18.91 -19.30
C ALA A 62 7.89 18.11 -20.14
N ALA A 63 8.21 17.84 -21.41
CA ALA A 63 7.36 17.04 -22.29
C ALA A 63 7.09 15.64 -21.72
N ARG A 64 8.13 14.95 -21.24
CA ARG A 64 7.96 13.62 -20.62
C ARG A 64 7.19 13.66 -19.31
N THR A 65 7.31 14.74 -18.55
CA THR A 65 6.57 14.90 -17.29
C THR A 65 5.08 15.01 -17.56
N ASP A 66 4.68 15.77 -18.59
CA ASP A 66 3.29 15.90 -18.99
C ASP A 66 2.69 14.54 -19.42
N ASP A 67 3.44 13.76 -20.23
CA ASP A 67 3.01 12.41 -20.64
C ASP A 67 2.81 11.47 -19.43
N ILE A 68 3.74 11.48 -18.46
CA ILE A 68 3.65 10.67 -17.24
C ILE A 68 2.44 11.07 -16.39
N VAL A 69 2.17 12.38 -16.28
CA VAL A 69 1.01 12.88 -15.53
C VAL A 69 -0.28 12.47 -16.22
N GLU A 70 -0.37 12.57 -17.54
CA GLU A 70 -1.53 12.15 -18.31
C GLU A 70 -1.81 10.64 -18.16
N ASP A 71 -0.78 9.80 -18.26
CA ASP A 71 -0.87 8.35 -18.04
C ASP A 71 -1.34 8.02 -16.61
N ALA A 72 -0.83 8.71 -15.60
CA ALA A 72 -1.22 8.53 -14.21
C ALA A 72 -2.69 8.92 -13.98
N VAL A 73 -3.13 10.05 -14.54
CA VAL A 73 -4.53 10.52 -14.45
C VAL A 73 -5.47 9.54 -15.16
N GLN A 74 -5.10 9.04 -16.34
CA GLN A 74 -5.89 8.05 -17.07
C GLN A 74 -5.99 6.73 -16.28
N SER A 75 -4.89 6.28 -15.68
CA SER A 75 -4.85 5.08 -14.83
C SER A 75 -5.78 5.19 -13.61
N ILE A 76 -5.73 6.31 -12.88
CA ILE A 76 -6.61 6.55 -11.72
C ILE A 76 -8.08 6.60 -12.16
N THR A 77 -8.37 7.26 -13.28
CA THR A 77 -9.73 7.35 -13.82
C THR A 77 -10.29 5.97 -14.16
N ASN A 78 -9.49 5.12 -14.81
CA ASN A 78 -9.86 3.74 -15.11
C ASN A 78 -10.10 2.92 -13.84
N GLN A 79 -9.24 3.05 -12.81
CA GLN A 79 -9.42 2.35 -11.54
C GLN A 79 -10.71 2.77 -10.83
N ILE A 80 -11.05 4.06 -10.83
CA ILE A 80 -12.30 4.57 -10.26
C ILE A 80 -13.51 4.03 -11.03
N ALA A 81 -13.45 4.02 -12.36
CA ALA A 81 -14.53 3.47 -13.19
C ALA A 81 -14.77 1.98 -12.89
N THR A 82 -13.71 1.16 -12.84
CA THR A 82 -13.81 -0.26 -12.49
C THR A 82 -14.35 -0.47 -11.07
N ALA A 83 -13.91 0.35 -10.10
CA ALA A 83 -14.42 0.29 -8.73
C ALA A 83 -15.91 0.64 -8.64
N ALA A 84 -16.36 1.64 -9.42
CA ALA A 84 -17.76 2.03 -9.49
C ALA A 84 -18.64 0.91 -10.07
N GLU A 85 -18.19 0.25 -11.15
CA GLU A 85 -18.87 -0.92 -11.73
C GLU A 85 -18.99 -2.06 -10.72
N HIS A 86 -17.92 -2.36 -9.98
CA HIS A 86 -17.94 -3.39 -8.95
C HIS A 86 -18.96 -3.07 -7.84
N LEU A 87 -19.03 -1.81 -7.38
CA LEU A 87 -20.02 -1.38 -6.39
C LEU A 87 -21.46 -1.48 -6.94
N GLN A 88 -21.67 -1.18 -8.22
CA GLN A 88 -22.98 -1.33 -8.86
C GLN A 88 -23.40 -2.80 -8.94
N GLN A 89 -22.47 -3.69 -9.31
CA GLN A 89 -22.73 -5.13 -9.34
C GLN A 89 -23.07 -5.68 -7.95
N VAL A 90 -22.34 -5.27 -6.91
CA VAL A 90 -22.64 -5.64 -5.52
C VAL A 90 -24.04 -5.17 -5.11
N ARG A 91 -24.45 -3.97 -5.51
CA ARG A 91 -25.80 -3.46 -5.23
C ARG A 91 -26.89 -4.26 -5.93
N VAL A 92 -26.70 -4.61 -7.20
CA VAL A 92 -27.65 -5.45 -7.97
C VAL A 92 -27.78 -6.82 -7.34
N ASN A 93 -26.65 -7.48 -7.04
CA ASN A 93 -26.63 -8.78 -6.37
C ASN A 93 -27.32 -8.71 -4.99
N ALA A 94 -27.08 -7.65 -4.22
CA ALA A 94 -27.72 -7.45 -2.92
C ALA A 94 -29.24 -7.20 -3.04
N ALA A 95 -29.70 -6.53 -4.10
CA ALA A 95 -31.12 -6.33 -4.37
C ALA A 95 -31.81 -7.65 -4.76
N GLU A 96 -31.15 -8.50 -5.55
CA GLU A 96 -31.66 -9.83 -5.91
C GLU A 96 -31.82 -10.73 -4.69
N VAL A 97 -30.83 -10.76 -3.79
CA VAL A 97 -30.92 -11.49 -2.52
C VAL A 97 -32.08 -10.97 -1.65
N LYS A 98 -32.33 -9.65 -1.66
CA LYS A 98 -33.47 -9.06 -0.91
C LYS A 98 -34.82 -9.40 -1.54
N SER A 99 -34.91 -9.47 -2.87
CA SER A 99 -36.10 -9.88 -3.61
C SER A 99 -36.49 -11.33 -3.27
N SER A 100 -35.53 -12.25 -3.34
CA SER A 100 -35.70 -13.66 -2.96
C SER A 100 -36.26 -13.84 -1.53
N ARG A 101 -35.78 -13.04 -0.56
CA ARG A 101 -36.27 -13.09 0.84
C ARG A 101 -37.67 -12.53 1.06
N ARG A 102 -38.21 -11.74 0.11
CA ARG A 102 -39.58 -11.21 0.18
C ARG A 102 -40.62 -12.13 -0.49
N ALA A 103 -40.18 -13.02 -1.38
CA ALA A 103 -41.07 -13.92 -2.13
C ALA A 103 -41.69 -15.04 -1.27
N ASP A 104 -41.09 -15.41 -0.13
CA ASP A 104 -41.61 -16.49 0.72
C ASP A 104 -42.61 -15.96 1.77
N GLY A 105 -43.67 -15.30 1.30
CA GLY A 105 -44.81 -14.87 2.14
C GLY A 105 -45.83 -15.98 2.39
N VAL A 106 -45.65 -17.15 1.77
CA VAL A 106 -46.58 -18.27 1.85
C VAL A 106 -46.55 -18.86 3.26
N GLN A 107 -47.70 -18.86 3.94
CA GLN A 107 -47.81 -19.51 5.23
C GLN A 107 -47.66 -21.03 5.07
N ARG A 108 -46.74 -21.61 5.83
CA ARG A 108 -46.48 -23.05 5.89
C ARG A 108 -46.76 -23.54 7.30
N THR A 109 -47.19 -24.78 7.41
CA THR A 109 -47.53 -25.42 8.69
C THR A 109 -46.58 -26.58 8.94
N CYS A 110 -45.99 -26.64 10.14
CA CYS A 110 -45.11 -27.75 10.50
C CYS A 110 -45.94 -28.98 10.85
N GLU A 111 -45.71 -30.09 10.18
CA GLU A 111 -46.43 -31.35 10.45
C GLU A 111 -46.19 -31.94 11.84
N LEU A 112 -45.03 -31.65 12.45
CA LEU A 112 -44.67 -32.23 13.76
C LEU A 112 -45.21 -31.44 14.95
N CYS A 113 -45.35 -30.12 14.81
CA CYS A 113 -45.71 -29.25 15.94
C CYS A 113 -46.89 -28.32 15.65
N GLY A 114 -47.46 -28.37 14.45
CA GLY A 114 -48.61 -27.56 14.03
C GLY A 114 -48.32 -26.05 13.89
N ARG A 115 -47.08 -25.59 14.10
CA ARG A 115 -46.75 -24.17 14.01
C ARG A 115 -46.92 -23.66 12.58
N VAL A 116 -47.68 -22.57 12.41
CA VAL A 116 -47.89 -21.87 11.14
C VAL A 116 -46.98 -20.64 11.06
N GLY A 117 -46.37 -20.42 9.91
CA GLY A 117 -45.64 -19.19 9.62
C GLY A 117 -45.04 -19.17 8.22
N SER A 118 -44.60 -18.00 7.76
CA SER A 118 -43.98 -17.83 6.43
C SER A 118 -42.47 -18.01 6.44
N ARG A 119 -41.83 -18.03 7.62
CA ARG A 119 -40.37 -18.07 7.76
C ARG A 119 -39.92 -19.23 8.63
N ARG A 120 -38.73 -19.78 8.31
CA ARG A 120 -38.06 -20.87 9.03
C ARG A 120 -38.74 -22.25 8.86
N PHE A 121 -39.13 -22.59 7.64
CA PHE A 121 -39.59 -23.93 7.26
C PHE A 121 -38.68 -24.52 6.19
N VAL A 122 -38.45 -25.83 6.26
CA VAL A 122 -37.66 -26.60 5.29
C VAL A 122 -38.57 -27.69 4.72
N GLN A 123 -38.46 -27.94 3.42
CA GLN A 123 -39.22 -29.00 2.75
C GLN A 123 -38.63 -30.35 3.12
N SER A 124 -39.49 -31.29 3.51
CA SER A 124 -39.15 -32.67 3.85
C SER A 124 -40.01 -33.62 3.01
N ASP A 125 -39.68 -34.91 3.04
CA ASP A 125 -40.32 -35.95 2.23
C ASP A 125 -41.83 -36.09 2.49
N THR A 126 -42.30 -35.62 3.65
CA THR A 126 -43.71 -35.67 4.08
C THR A 126 -44.43 -34.32 3.98
N GLY A 127 -43.66 -33.24 3.69
CA GLY A 127 -44.12 -31.87 3.53
C GLY A 127 -43.30 -30.90 4.38
N TRP A 128 -43.90 -29.89 5.03
CA TRP A 128 -43.14 -28.77 5.63
C TRP A 128 -42.79 -29.00 7.11
N ARG A 129 -41.53 -28.73 7.47
CA ARG A 129 -41.04 -28.85 8.86
C ARG A 129 -40.36 -27.57 9.31
N CYS A 130 -40.37 -27.31 10.62
CA CYS A 130 -39.59 -26.21 11.18
C CYS A 130 -38.10 -26.40 10.86
N ALA A 131 -37.41 -25.32 10.51
CA ALA A 131 -35.97 -25.32 10.27
C ALA A 131 -35.21 -25.87 11.51
N PRO A 132 -34.01 -26.46 11.32
CA PRO A 132 -33.22 -27.05 12.41
C PRO A 132 -32.90 -26.09 13.56
N SER A 133 -32.90 -24.77 13.30
CA SER A 133 -32.71 -23.73 14.31
C SER A 133 -33.91 -23.52 15.24
N ALA A 134 -35.06 -24.12 14.95
CA ALA A 134 -36.26 -24.05 15.78
C ALA A 134 -36.22 -25.11 16.89
N THR A 135 -35.38 -24.88 17.90
CA THR A 135 -35.16 -25.77 19.06
C THR A 135 -36.42 -26.03 19.90
N LYS A 136 -37.48 -25.23 19.73
CA LYS A 136 -38.80 -25.44 20.36
C LYS A 136 -39.70 -26.42 19.60
N CYS A 137 -39.34 -26.79 18.37
CA CYS A 137 -40.09 -27.78 17.59
C CYS A 137 -39.90 -29.17 18.20
N VAL A 138 -40.97 -29.95 18.31
CA VAL A 138 -40.95 -31.32 18.86
C VAL A 138 -39.98 -32.21 18.08
N GLY A 139 -39.87 -32.03 16.76
CA GLY A 139 -38.93 -32.78 15.91
C GLY A 139 -37.45 -32.49 16.15
N HIS A 140 -37.13 -31.37 16.80
CA HIS A 140 -35.74 -30.95 17.10
C HIS A 140 -35.43 -30.91 18.58
N ARG A 141 -36.38 -31.32 19.45
CA ARG A 141 -36.05 -31.64 20.83
C ARG A 141 -35.12 -32.84 20.77
N ARG A 142 -33.83 -32.60 21.08
CA ARG A 142 -32.89 -33.69 21.36
C ARG A 142 -33.62 -34.65 22.29
N GLN A 143 -33.75 -35.92 21.88
CA GLN A 143 -34.11 -36.97 22.81
C GLN A 143 -33.19 -36.80 24.02
N PRO A 144 -33.72 -36.77 25.25
CA PRO A 144 -32.87 -36.92 26.41
C PRO A 144 -32.22 -38.29 26.28
N SER A 145 -30.99 -38.32 25.76
CA SER A 145 -30.11 -39.48 25.89
C SER A 145 -30.08 -39.80 27.37
N VAL A 146 -30.49 -41.02 27.71
CA VAL A 146 -30.39 -41.62 29.03
C VAL A 146 -28.97 -41.35 29.54
N VAL A 147 -28.84 -40.43 30.49
CA VAL A 147 -27.58 -40.07 31.12
C VAL A 147 -27.35 -41.07 32.24
N GLU A 148 -26.33 -41.92 32.08
CA GLU A 148 -25.67 -42.59 33.20
C GLU A 148 -25.22 -41.54 34.23
N PRO A 149 -25.39 -41.80 35.54
CA PRO A 149 -25.15 -40.80 36.56
C PRO A 149 -23.65 -40.65 36.84
N GLY A 150 -23.09 -39.49 36.51
CA GLY A 150 -21.77 -39.12 37.01
C GLY A 150 -21.13 -37.91 36.34
N HIS A 151 -21.57 -36.70 36.69
CA HIS A 151 -20.68 -35.63 37.15
C HIS A 151 -21.45 -34.33 37.37
N VAL A 152 -21.35 -33.83 38.59
CA VAL A 152 -21.79 -32.51 39.05
C VAL A 152 -20.72 -31.49 38.65
N VAL A 153 -21.06 -30.45 37.88
CA VAL A 153 -20.53 -29.07 38.08
C VAL A 153 -21.62 -28.06 37.68
N GLU A 154 -21.76 -27.06 38.53
CA GLU A 154 -22.85 -26.08 38.65
C GLU A 154 -23.09 -25.14 37.46
N ARG A 155 -24.36 -24.72 37.38
CA ARG A 155 -24.86 -23.62 36.58
C ARG A 155 -24.49 -22.28 37.18
N GLY A 156 -23.97 -21.37 36.36
CA GLY A 156 -24.20 -19.93 36.47
C GLY A 156 -25.04 -19.48 35.29
N SER A 157 -26.31 -19.17 35.54
CA SER A 157 -27.31 -18.70 34.57
C SER A 157 -27.68 -17.24 34.85
N THR A 158 -28.36 -16.60 33.88
CA THR A 158 -29.00 -15.26 33.90
C THR A 158 -28.08 -14.07 33.57
N ASN A 159 -28.49 -12.99 32.89
CA ASN A 159 -29.68 -12.65 32.11
C ASN A 159 -29.36 -11.41 31.24
N SER A 160 -30.20 -11.17 30.23
CA SER A 160 -30.18 -10.02 29.32
C SER A 160 -30.49 -8.65 29.96
N VAL A 161 -30.16 -7.61 29.17
CA VAL A 161 -30.74 -6.25 29.06
C VAL A 161 -30.02 -5.14 29.83
N GLY A 162 -29.50 -4.16 29.08
CA GLY A 162 -29.01 -2.89 29.61
C GLY A 162 -28.45 -1.98 28.53
N SER A 163 -29.32 -1.30 27.79
CA SER A 163 -28.95 -0.15 26.95
C SER A 163 -28.43 0.97 27.86
N SER A 164 -27.22 1.46 27.63
CA SER A 164 -26.76 2.74 28.16
C SER A 164 -25.81 3.39 27.17
N ARG A 165 -26.24 4.57 26.69
CA ARG A 165 -25.41 5.55 26.01
C ARG A 165 -24.29 5.97 26.95
N ILE A 166 -23.05 5.95 26.48
CA ILE A 166 -21.90 6.57 27.14
C ILE A 166 -21.29 7.56 26.13
N PRO A 167 -20.91 8.78 26.55
CA PRO A 167 -20.73 9.92 25.66
C PRO A 167 -19.36 9.92 24.99
N ALA A 168 -19.28 10.72 23.92
CA ALA A 168 -18.05 11.09 23.23
C ALA A 168 -17.03 11.65 24.24
N ALA A 169 -15.98 10.88 24.50
CA ALA A 169 -14.82 11.30 25.26
C ALA A 169 -13.66 11.46 24.29
N ALA A 170 -13.02 12.62 24.39
CA ALA A 170 -12.03 13.14 23.48
C ALA A 170 -10.85 12.19 23.22
N ASP A 171 -10.43 12.14 21.96
CA ASP A 171 -9.18 11.58 21.49
C ASP A 171 -8.02 12.21 22.27
N THR A 172 -7.56 11.49 23.28
CA THR A 172 -6.28 11.76 23.91
C THR A 172 -5.34 10.68 23.40
N PRO A 173 -4.34 11.01 22.55
CA PRO A 173 -3.41 10.01 22.06
C PRO A 173 -2.67 9.41 23.27
N LEU A 174 -2.89 8.11 23.51
CA LEU A 174 -2.15 7.37 24.52
C LEU A 174 -0.67 7.48 24.13
N LYS A 175 0.09 8.21 24.94
CA LYS A 175 1.53 8.36 24.76
C LYS A 175 2.17 6.99 25.01
N VAL A 176 2.42 6.24 23.94
CA VAL A 176 2.96 4.89 24.00
C VAL A 176 4.38 4.96 24.54
N VAL A 177 4.57 4.41 25.73
CA VAL A 177 5.90 4.22 26.33
C VAL A 177 6.63 3.21 25.45
N ARG A 178 7.72 3.64 24.80
CA ARG A 178 8.53 2.79 23.94
C ARG A 178 9.21 1.71 24.77
N THR A 179 8.76 0.47 24.64
CA THR A 179 9.45 -0.70 25.19
C THR A 179 10.62 -1.05 24.27
N PRO A 180 11.86 -1.17 24.77
CA PRO A 180 13.03 -1.47 23.93
C PRO A 180 12.86 -2.82 23.21
N GLY A 181 13.15 -2.83 21.90
CA GLY A 181 13.04 -4.01 21.03
C GLY A 181 11.65 -4.25 20.42
N VAL A 182 10.67 -3.37 20.64
CA VAL A 182 9.40 -3.39 19.92
C VAL A 182 9.52 -2.59 18.63
N THR A 183 9.39 -3.26 17.51
CA THR A 183 9.53 -2.68 16.16
C THR A 183 8.20 -2.19 15.60
N ALA A 184 7.06 -2.72 16.08
CA ALA A 184 5.73 -2.23 15.70
C ALA A 184 4.69 -2.49 16.78
N HIS A 185 3.62 -1.69 16.80
CA HIS A 185 2.49 -1.88 17.70
C HIS A 185 1.15 -1.59 17.01
N CYS A 186 0.14 -2.38 17.34
CA CYS A 186 -1.20 -2.16 16.83
C CYS A 186 -1.88 -1.05 17.62
N LEU A 187 -2.52 -0.10 16.93
CA LEU A 187 -3.23 1.00 17.58
C LEU A 187 -4.58 0.56 18.17
N ASP A 188 -5.21 -0.44 17.56
CA ASP A 188 -6.55 -0.90 17.92
C ASP A 188 -6.55 -2.10 18.89
N CYS A 189 -5.41 -2.75 19.10
CA CYS A 189 -5.30 -3.86 20.06
C CYS A 189 -3.94 -3.95 20.74
N ARG A 190 -3.83 -4.77 21.78
CA ARG A 190 -2.61 -4.91 22.60
C ARG A 190 -1.48 -5.72 21.95
N ARG A 191 -1.50 -5.88 20.63
CA ARG A 191 -0.52 -6.70 19.91
C ARG A 191 0.70 -5.86 19.55
N THR A 192 1.87 -6.40 19.85
CA THR A 192 3.17 -5.81 19.52
C THR A 192 4.02 -6.81 18.75
N TRP A 193 4.96 -6.30 17.97
CA TRP A 193 5.94 -7.09 17.22
C TRP A 193 7.35 -6.70 17.60
N THR A 194 8.23 -7.69 17.56
CA THR A 194 9.69 -7.56 17.78
C THR A 194 10.44 -8.14 16.57
N LEU A 195 9.80 -8.11 15.40
CA LEU A 195 10.31 -8.66 14.13
C LEU A 195 10.88 -7.50 13.29
N THR A 196 11.84 -7.76 12.43
CA THR A 196 12.38 -6.75 11.50
C THR A 196 12.02 -7.09 10.05
N ASP A 197 12.18 -6.10 9.16
CA ASP A 197 12.20 -6.25 7.70
C ASP A 197 10.95 -6.91 7.08
N GLU A 198 11.14 -7.75 6.06
CA GLU A 198 10.08 -8.39 5.28
C GLU A 198 9.15 -9.27 6.14
N VAL A 199 9.68 -9.88 7.20
CA VAL A 199 8.91 -10.74 8.10
C VAL A 199 7.94 -9.90 8.93
N LEU A 200 8.39 -8.71 9.37
CA LEU A 200 7.52 -7.74 10.03
C LEU A 200 6.41 -7.29 9.09
N GLN A 201 6.74 -6.87 7.86
CA GLN A 201 5.76 -6.39 6.89
C GLN A 201 4.70 -7.46 6.57
N LEU A 202 5.10 -8.72 6.40
CA LEU A 202 4.18 -9.81 6.13
C LEU A 202 3.25 -10.09 7.34
N ALA A 203 3.78 -10.01 8.56
CA ALA A 203 3.02 -10.19 9.78
C ALA A 203 1.99 -9.06 9.99
N ILE A 204 2.40 -7.81 9.73
CA ILE A 204 1.54 -6.62 9.76
C ILE A 204 0.41 -6.79 8.74
N LYS A 205 0.75 -7.00 7.46
CA LYS A 205 -0.24 -7.14 6.39
C LYS A 205 -1.29 -8.22 6.68
N ARG A 206 -0.87 -9.36 7.24
CA ARG A 206 -1.81 -10.42 7.66
C ARG A 206 -2.70 -10.00 8.82
N HIS A 207 -2.19 -9.20 9.75
CA HIS A 207 -2.97 -8.70 10.89
C HIS A 207 -4.00 -7.66 10.43
N GLU A 208 -3.58 -6.67 9.65
CA GLU A 208 -4.45 -5.62 9.10
C GLU A 208 -5.57 -6.24 8.25
N LEU A 209 -5.24 -7.17 7.33
CA LEU A 209 -6.24 -7.86 6.50
C LEU A 209 -7.24 -8.71 7.31
N ARG A 210 -6.78 -9.33 8.41
CA ARG A 210 -7.64 -10.24 9.20
C ARG A 210 -8.54 -9.49 10.18
N THR A 211 -8.03 -8.42 10.78
CA THR A 211 -8.68 -7.74 11.91
C THR A 211 -9.16 -6.34 11.57
N GLY A 212 -8.70 -5.75 10.47
CA GLY A 212 -9.02 -4.39 10.07
C GLY A 212 -8.35 -3.32 10.95
N HIS A 213 -7.33 -3.70 11.72
CA HIS A 213 -6.60 -2.78 12.58
C HIS A 213 -5.42 -2.12 11.86
N ILE A 214 -4.97 -0.98 12.38
CA ILE A 214 -3.81 -0.25 11.88
C ILE A 214 -2.61 -0.54 12.79
N VAL A 215 -1.45 -0.78 12.17
CA VAL A 215 -0.19 -1.00 12.87
C VAL A 215 0.77 0.15 12.61
N ASP A 216 1.32 0.71 13.68
CA ASP A 216 2.35 1.73 13.65
C ASP A 216 3.74 1.09 13.80
N VAL A 217 4.67 1.45 12.92
CA VAL A 217 6.03 0.87 12.82
C VAL A 217 7.03 1.92 13.27
N TYR A 218 7.94 1.51 14.16
CA TYR A 218 9.02 2.36 14.63
C TYR A 218 10.22 2.19 13.71
N ASP A 219 10.56 3.21 12.93
CA ASP A 219 11.83 3.26 12.21
C ASP A 219 12.94 3.58 13.22
N GLU A 220 13.87 2.63 13.43
CA GLU A 220 15.01 2.83 14.33
C GLU A 220 16.09 3.76 13.72
N ASP A 221 15.95 4.15 12.44
CA ASP A 221 16.99 4.85 11.67
C ASP A 221 16.91 6.38 11.68
N ALA A 222 15.93 6.99 12.36
CA ALA A 222 15.81 8.47 12.43
C ALA A 222 16.58 9.11 13.60
N GLY A 223 17.45 8.34 14.28
CA GLY A 223 18.02 8.70 15.58
C GLY A 223 19.50 9.12 15.61
N GLU A 224 20.23 9.13 14.50
CA GLU A 224 21.68 9.44 14.52
C GLU A 224 22.05 10.88 14.13
N ASP A 225 21.12 11.71 13.64
CA ASP A 225 21.43 13.08 13.19
C ASP A 225 21.14 14.21 14.22
N ALA A 226 20.80 13.87 15.48
CA ALA A 226 20.39 14.86 16.48
C ALA A 226 21.39 15.06 17.65
N VAL A 227 22.70 14.96 17.40
CA VAL A 227 23.73 15.40 18.37
C VAL A 227 24.92 16.09 17.70
N VAL A 228 24.71 17.19 16.98
CA VAL A 228 25.76 18.20 16.76
C VAL A 228 25.15 19.61 16.75
N GLU A 229 24.61 20.05 17.88
CA GLU A 229 24.37 21.49 18.09
C GLU A 229 24.56 21.81 19.57
N LEU A 230 25.80 22.15 19.95
CA LEU A 230 26.16 22.95 21.13
C LEU A 230 27.67 22.96 21.31
N ALA A 231 28.34 23.90 20.64
CA ALA A 231 29.42 24.71 21.21
C ALA A 231 30.08 25.52 20.09
N GLU A 232 29.58 26.71 19.82
CA GLU A 232 30.43 27.87 19.54
C GLU A 232 29.59 29.14 19.60
N ALA A 233 29.40 29.62 20.83
CA ALA A 233 29.00 30.99 21.08
C ALA A 233 29.74 31.54 22.31
N CYS A 234 30.42 32.67 22.07
CA CYS A 234 30.97 33.67 22.97
C CYS A 234 32.42 33.51 23.47
N PRO A 235 33.19 34.61 23.52
CA PRO A 235 33.22 35.80 22.65
C PRO A 235 34.59 36.05 22.00
#